data_AF-A0A2N6BRR8-F1
#
_entry.id   AF-A0A2N6BRR8-F1
#
_cell.length_a   1.000
_cell.length_b   1.000
_cell.length_c   1.000
_cell.angle_alpha   90.00
_cell.angle_beta   90.00
_cell.angle_gamma   90.00
#
_symmetry.space_group_name_H-M   'P 1'
#
loop_
_entity.id
_entity.type
_entity.pdbx_description
1 polymer ?
#
loop_
_entity_poly.entity_id
_entity_poly.type
_entity_poly.pdbx_seq_one_letter_code
_entity_poly.pdbx_strand_id
1 'polypeptide(L)'
;MSGKKLTAIIIFFLAAIIVTGCAVTNKYSNLPKRHPETIERPQPTCTQCHTEEDPTVDFKSMAHRQNWVQTHRLPAYSNERVCEMCHAQSFCTDCHQTRTELKPSLRHQTETQRAMIHRGDYLPRHSFDGKLNPVACFRCHGNPKSSETCRSCHGR
;
A
#
# COMPACT_ATOMS: atom_id res chain seq x y z
N MET A 1 -0.62 54.25 -25.21
CA MET A 1 -0.30 53.49 -23.97
C MET A 1 1.18 53.09 -24.04
N SER A 2 2.02 53.48 -23.06
CA SER A 2 3.48 53.26 -23.14
C SER A 2 3.82 51.76 -23.18
N GLY A 3 4.75 51.35 -24.05
CA GLY A 3 5.11 49.94 -24.26
C GLY A 3 5.50 49.18 -22.99
N LYS A 4 6.01 49.88 -21.97
CA LYS A 4 6.33 49.33 -20.64
C LYS A 4 5.08 48.96 -19.82
N LYS A 5 3.97 49.70 -19.99
CA LYS A 5 2.69 49.38 -19.32
C LYS A 5 2.04 48.14 -19.94
N LEU A 6 2.18 47.97 -21.26
CA LEU A 6 1.66 46.80 -21.97
C LEU A 6 2.40 45.51 -21.59
N THR A 7 3.73 45.56 -21.46
CA THR A 7 4.54 44.41 -21.01
C THR A 7 4.23 44.01 -19.57
N ALA A 8 4.08 44.98 -18.66
CA ALA A 8 3.72 44.70 -17.26
C ALA A 8 2.34 44.04 -17.13
N ILE A 9 1.36 44.47 -17.93
CA ILE A 9 0.02 43.87 -17.96
C ILE A 9 0.08 42.42 -18.48
N ILE A 10 0.83 42.16 -19.55
CA ILE A 10 0.97 40.81 -20.12
C ILE A 10 1.63 39.84 -19.11
N ILE A 11 2.67 40.28 -18.40
CA ILE A 11 3.34 39.46 -17.38
C ILE A 11 2.39 39.14 -16.23
N PHE A 12 1.56 40.11 -15.80
CA PHE A 12 0.59 39.90 -14.74
C PHE A 12 -0.49 38.89 -15.13
N PHE A 13 -1.00 38.96 -16.37
CA PHE A 13 -1.97 37.98 -16.87
C PHE A 13 -1.36 36.59 -17.06
N LEU A 14 -0.11 36.48 -17.54
CA LEU A 14 0.59 35.20 -17.62
C LEU A 14 0.82 34.56 -16.25
N ALA A 15 1.24 35.36 -15.26
CA ALA A 15 1.41 34.90 -13.89
C ALA A 15 0.08 34.45 -13.27
N ALA A 16 -1.01 35.19 -13.52
CA ALA A 16 -2.34 34.84 -13.05
C ALA A 16 -2.83 33.51 -13.64
N ILE A 17 -2.63 33.26 -14.94
CA ILE A 17 -3.02 32.01 -15.62
C ILE A 17 -2.24 30.81 -15.06
N ILE A 18 -0.95 30.97 -14.74
CA ILE A 18 -0.14 29.91 -14.15
C ILE A 18 -0.66 29.57 -12.73
N VAL A 19 -1.04 30.56 -11.94
CA VAL A 19 -1.56 30.36 -10.58
C VAL A 19 -2.94 29.68 -10.58
N THR A 20 -3.87 30.08 -11.46
CA THR A 20 -5.18 29.40 -11.57
C THR A 20 -5.07 27.98 -12.14
N GLY A 21 -4.08 27.69 -12.98
CA GLY A 21 -3.82 26.34 -13.49
C GLY A 21 -3.55 25.32 -12.38
N CYS A 22 -2.87 25.71 -11.30
CA CYS A 22 -2.61 24.82 -10.15
C CYS A 22 -3.84 24.59 -9.25
N ALA A 23 -4.79 25.53 -9.23
CA ALA A 23 -5.99 25.40 -8.39
C ALA A 23 -7.03 24.44 -9.00
N VAL A 24 -7.11 24.36 -10.33
CA VAL A 24 -8.12 23.55 -11.05
C VAL A 24 -7.74 22.07 -11.15
N THR A 25 -6.47 21.70 -10.99
CA THR A 25 -6.00 20.31 -11.12
C THR A 25 -6.19 19.45 -9.87
N ASN A 26 -6.68 20.01 -8.76
CA ASN A 26 -6.80 19.29 -7.50
C ASN A 26 -8.11 18.48 -7.39
N LYS A 27 -8.36 17.61 -8.37
CA LYS A 27 -9.52 16.69 -8.44
C LYS A 27 -9.63 15.73 -7.25
N TYR A 28 -8.55 15.57 -6.48
CA TYR A 28 -8.39 14.54 -5.44
C TYR A 28 -8.62 15.05 -4.00
N SER A 29 -8.92 16.34 -3.83
CA SER A 29 -8.87 17.01 -2.51
C SER A 29 -10.00 16.65 -1.54
N ASN A 30 -11.05 15.95 -1.97
CA ASN A 30 -12.28 15.76 -1.19
C ASN A 30 -12.62 14.29 -0.84
N LEU A 31 -11.63 13.42 -0.66
CA LEU A 31 -11.91 12.07 -0.18
C LEU A 31 -12.28 12.05 1.31
N PRO A 32 -13.36 11.34 1.71
CA PRO A 32 -13.72 11.18 3.11
C PRO A 32 -12.66 10.36 3.86
N LYS A 33 -12.58 10.52 5.18
CA LYS A 33 -11.63 9.76 6.00
C LYS A 33 -11.97 8.27 6.12
N ARG A 34 -13.20 7.88 5.78
CA ARG A 34 -13.71 6.52 5.86
C ARG A 34 -14.67 6.29 4.70
N HIS A 35 -14.87 5.04 4.33
CA HIS A 35 -15.92 4.69 3.38
C HIS A 35 -17.29 5.10 3.95
N PRO A 36 -18.15 5.79 3.17
CA PRO A 36 -19.42 6.31 3.66
C PRO A 36 -20.45 5.21 3.96
N GLU A 37 -20.40 4.12 3.20
CA GLU A 37 -21.21 2.92 3.43
C GLU A 37 -20.45 1.89 4.28
N THR A 38 -21.17 1.06 5.03
CA THR A 38 -20.55 0.01 5.83
C THR A 38 -20.09 -1.13 4.93
N ILE A 39 -18.78 -1.37 4.88
CA ILE A 39 -18.21 -2.52 4.16
C ILE A 39 -18.10 -3.69 5.14
N GLU A 40 -18.93 -4.73 4.95
CA GLU A 40 -18.94 -5.91 5.82
C GLU A 40 -17.72 -6.83 5.65
N ARG A 41 -16.98 -6.69 4.55
CA ARG A 41 -15.84 -7.56 4.22
C ARG A 41 -14.52 -6.98 4.72
N PRO A 42 -13.63 -7.79 5.33
CA PRO A 42 -12.31 -7.33 5.80
C PRO A 42 -11.40 -6.83 4.68
N GLN A 43 -11.64 -7.23 3.42
CA GLN A 43 -10.89 -6.81 2.24
C GLN A 43 -11.86 -6.61 1.06
N PRO A 44 -12.48 -5.42 0.91
CA PRO A 44 -13.33 -5.15 -0.24
C PRO A 44 -12.53 -5.11 -1.54
N THR A 45 -13.12 -5.62 -2.62
CA THR A 45 -12.62 -5.37 -3.97
C THR A 45 -13.33 -4.14 -4.49
N CYS A 46 -12.64 -2.99 -4.56
CA CYS A 46 -13.23 -1.70 -4.92
C CYS A 46 -14.00 -1.76 -6.25
N THR A 47 -13.50 -2.55 -7.22
CA THR A 47 -14.10 -2.71 -8.55
C THR A 47 -15.42 -3.49 -8.57
N GLN A 48 -15.89 -3.99 -7.43
CA GLN A 48 -17.24 -4.56 -7.32
C GLN A 48 -18.32 -3.46 -7.30
N CYS A 49 -17.98 -2.26 -6.85
CA CYS A 49 -18.91 -1.14 -6.72
C CYS A 49 -18.44 0.13 -7.44
N HIS A 50 -17.14 0.28 -7.70
CA HIS A 50 -16.56 1.40 -8.45
C HIS A 50 -16.14 0.97 -9.86
N THR A 51 -16.51 1.75 -10.87
CA THR A 51 -16.17 1.50 -12.28
C THR A 51 -14.84 2.16 -12.67
N GLU A 52 -14.30 1.81 -13.84
CA GLU A 52 -13.07 2.42 -14.39
C GLU A 52 -13.23 3.91 -14.72
N GLU A 53 -14.47 4.40 -14.76
CA GLU A 53 -14.85 5.76 -15.13
C GLU A 53 -14.91 6.71 -13.93
N ASP A 54 -14.61 6.22 -12.72
CA ASP A 54 -14.64 7.08 -11.53
C ASP A 54 -13.63 8.23 -11.70
N PRO A 55 -14.12 9.49 -11.77
CA PRO A 55 -13.27 10.62 -12.09
C PRO A 55 -12.32 11.00 -10.95
N THR A 56 -12.47 10.36 -9.78
CA THR A 56 -11.77 10.73 -8.55
C THR A 56 -10.67 9.78 -8.14
N VAL A 57 -10.80 8.47 -8.35
CA VAL A 57 -9.76 7.49 -7.94
C VAL A 57 -9.73 6.33 -8.93
N ASP A 58 -8.52 5.95 -9.37
CA ASP A 58 -8.33 4.69 -10.10
C ASP A 58 -8.40 3.51 -9.11
N PHE A 59 -9.61 3.06 -8.81
CA PHE A 59 -9.87 1.94 -7.90
C PHE A 59 -9.35 0.59 -8.39
N LYS A 60 -9.14 0.43 -9.71
CA LYS A 60 -8.56 -0.78 -10.29
C LYS A 60 -7.08 -0.89 -9.91
N SER A 61 -6.37 0.23 -9.89
CA SER A 61 -4.99 0.29 -9.41
C SER A 61 -4.87 -0.04 -7.93
N MET A 62 -5.92 0.15 -7.12
CA MET A 62 -5.96 -0.12 -5.67
C MET A 62 -6.23 -1.58 -5.31
N ALA A 63 -6.36 -2.47 -6.31
CA ALA A 63 -6.60 -3.87 -6.06
C ALA A 63 -5.40 -4.51 -5.34
N HIS A 64 -5.64 -5.09 -4.15
CA HIS A 64 -4.67 -5.83 -3.35
C HIS A 64 -4.32 -7.19 -3.98
N ARG A 65 -3.69 -7.17 -5.16
CA ARG A 65 -3.21 -8.35 -5.88
C ARG A 65 -1.97 -8.93 -5.18
N GLN A 66 -1.58 -10.15 -5.55
CA GLN A 66 -0.41 -10.83 -4.96
C GLN A 66 0.89 -10.02 -5.09
N ASN A 67 1.01 -9.17 -6.10
CA ASN A 67 2.16 -8.30 -6.34
C ASN A 67 2.01 -6.88 -5.75
N TRP A 68 1.01 -6.66 -4.89
CA TRP A 68 0.69 -5.33 -4.34
C TRP A 68 1.89 -4.66 -3.70
N VAL A 69 2.70 -5.39 -2.93
CA VAL A 69 3.90 -4.84 -2.28
C VAL A 69 4.87 -4.25 -3.30
N GLN A 70 4.96 -4.79 -4.51
CA GLN A 70 5.83 -4.25 -5.56
C GLN A 70 5.17 -3.11 -6.34
N THR A 71 3.85 -3.11 -6.46
CA THR A 71 3.12 -2.16 -7.32
C THR A 71 2.51 -0.98 -6.58
N HIS A 72 2.37 -1.03 -5.26
CA HIS A 72 1.64 -0.04 -4.47
C HIS A 72 2.25 1.37 -4.51
N ARG A 73 3.52 1.51 -4.92
CA ARG A 73 4.18 2.82 -5.07
C ARG A 73 3.38 3.77 -5.96
N LEU A 74 2.87 3.29 -7.09
CA LEU A 74 2.13 4.10 -8.05
C LEU A 74 0.82 4.64 -7.44
N PRO A 75 -0.07 3.79 -6.90
CA PRO A 75 -1.29 4.27 -6.23
C PRO A 75 -1.02 5.08 -4.96
N ALA A 76 0.02 4.76 -4.17
CA ALA A 76 0.39 5.55 -3.00
C ALA A 76 0.82 6.98 -3.39
N TYR A 77 1.55 7.12 -4.51
CA TYR A 77 1.95 8.42 -5.03
C TYR A 77 0.78 9.21 -5.61
N SER A 78 -0.22 8.53 -6.21
CA SER A 78 -1.38 9.21 -6.77
C SER A 78 -2.32 9.70 -5.69
N ASN A 79 -2.60 8.90 -4.66
CA ASN A 79 -3.53 9.28 -3.59
C ASN A 79 -3.38 8.43 -2.30
N GLU A 80 -2.44 8.79 -1.43
CA GLU A 80 -2.22 8.09 -0.15
C GLU A 80 -3.45 8.08 0.78
N ARG A 81 -4.33 9.09 0.67
CA ARG A 81 -5.50 9.26 1.54
C ARG A 81 -6.54 8.16 1.37
N VAL A 82 -6.56 7.49 0.21
CA VAL A 82 -7.40 6.30 -0.02
C VAL A 82 -6.99 5.16 0.91
N CYS A 83 -5.68 5.02 1.18
CA CYS A 83 -5.15 3.99 2.06
C CYS A 83 -5.59 4.20 3.51
N GLU A 84 -5.67 5.47 3.95
CA GLU A 84 -6.07 5.87 5.31
C GLU A 84 -7.52 5.50 5.66
N MET A 85 -8.35 5.20 4.66
CA MET A 85 -9.73 4.76 4.89
C MET A 85 -9.81 3.41 5.62
N CYS A 86 -8.80 2.55 5.43
CA CYS A 86 -8.73 1.21 6.00
C CYS A 86 -7.46 1.00 6.86
N HIS A 87 -6.34 1.61 6.49
CA HIS A 87 -5.06 1.42 7.15
C HIS A 87 -4.70 2.62 8.03
N ALA A 88 -4.11 2.36 9.18
CA ALA A 88 -3.49 3.40 9.99
C ALA A 88 -2.13 3.81 9.39
N GLN A 89 -1.67 5.04 9.66
CA GLN A 89 -0.37 5.53 9.21
C GLN A 89 0.81 4.62 9.63
N SER A 90 0.67 3.93 10.77
CA SER A 90 1.66 2.98 11.26
C SER A 90 1.93 1.84 10.25
N PHE A 91 0.95 1.47 9.43
CA PHE A 91 1.10 0.45 8.38
C PHE A 91 2.17 0.86 7.36
N CYS A 92 2.13 2.12 6.91
CA CYS A 92 3.12 2.66 5.97
C CYS A 92 4.51 2.66 6.61
N THR A 93 4.61 3.09 7.87
CA THR A 93 5.89 3.14 8.58
C THR A 93 6.49 1.77 8.81
N ASP A 94 5.69 0.70 8.87
CA ASP A 94 6.22 -0.63 9.14
C ASP A 94 7.27 -1.05 8.11
N CYS A 95 7.11 -0.67 6.84
CA CYS A 95 8.10 -0.88 5.78
C CYS A 95 8.92 0.36 5.43
N HIS A 96 8.35 1.57 5.50
CA HIS A 96 9.01 2.81 5.09
C HIS A 96 9.87 3.47 6.20
N GLN A 97 9.92 2.89 7.40
CA GLN A 97 10.78 3.38 8.46
C GLN A 97 12.26 3.10 8.14
N THR A 98 13.05 4.16 8.12
CA THR A 98 14.49 4.12 7.80
C THR A 98 15.38 3.59 8.93
N ARG A 99 14.84 3.47 10.15
CA ARG A 99 15.53 2.95 11.34
C ARG A 99 14.61 1.98 12.08
N THR A 100 14.68 0.71 11.69
CA THR A 100 14.02 -0.38 12.40
C THR A 100 15.08 -1.32 12.94
N GLU A 101 14.92 -1.72 14.21
CA GLU A 101 15.76 -2.77 14.82
C GLU A 101 15.67 -4.10 14.07
N LEU A 102 14.52 -4.36 13.43
CA LEU A 102 14.23 -5.57 12.68
C LEU A 102 13.55 -5.21 11.36
N LYS A 103 14.05 -5.79 10.27
CA LYS A 103 13.39 -5.70 8.95
C LYS A 103 11.93 -6.18 9.07
N PRO A 104 11.00 -5.67 8.25
CA PRO A 104 9.60 -6.13 8.26
C PRO A 104 9.50 -7.66 8.08
N SER A 105 10.42 -8.20 7.27
CA SER A 105 10.57 -9.63 7.04
C SER A 105 10.99 -10.47 8.24
N LEU A 106 11.47 -9.83 9.30
CA LEU A 106 11.87 -10.48 10.54
C LEU A 106 10.84 -10.24 11.66
N ARG A 107 10.04 -9.17 11.55
CA ARG A 107 8.92 -8.88 12.46
C ARG A 107 7.69 -9.71 12.14
N HIS A 108 7.43 -9.95 10.86
CA HIS A 108 6.20 -10.58 10.37
C HIS A 108 6.48 -11.93 9.68
N GLN A 109 7.26 -12.79 10.35
CA GLN A 109 7.80 -14.07 9.82
C GLN A 109 6.77 -15.01 9.18
N THR A 110 5.53 -14.95 9.64
CA THR A 110 4.43 -15.81 9.19
C THR A 110 3.54 -15.15 8.13
N GLU A 111 3.78 -13.89 7.78
CA GLU A 111 2.96 -13.19 6.79
C GLU A 111 3.42 -13.50 5.37
N THR A 112 2.54 -14.13 4.60
CA THR A 112 2.76 -14.50 3.20
C THR A 112 2.74 -13.30 2.25
N GLN A 113 2.09 -12.21 2.63
CA GLN A 113 1.90 -11.02 1.78
C GLN A 113 3.14 -10.13 1.68
N ARG A 114 4.14 -10.34 2.54
CA ARG A 114 5.37 -9.58 2.52
C ARG A 114 6.39 -10.43 1.77
N ALA A 115 7.00 -9.87 0.74
CA ALA A 115 8.07 -10.54 0.01
C ALA A 115 9.25 -10.75 0.98
N MET A 116 9.25 -11.89 1.65
CA MET A 116 10.20 -12.25 2.68
C MET A 116 11.17 -13.30 2.13
N ILE A 117 12.10 -13.76 2.96
CA ILE A 117 13.05 -14.85 2.63
C ILE A 117 12.34 -16.11 2.12
N HIS A 118 11.04 -16.24 2.41
CA HIS A 118 10.13 -17.18 1.78
C HIS A 118 9.23 -16.45 0.76
N ARG A 119 8.96 -17.12 -0.35
CA ARG A 119 8.09 -16.59 -1.40
C ARG A 119 6.69 -16.30 -0.84
N GLY A 120 5.95 -15.40 -1.47
CA GLY A 120 4.61 -15.02 -1.00
C GLY A 120 3.56 -16.14 -1.03
N ASP A 121 3.89 -17.27 -1.66
CA ASP A 121 3.13 -18.51 -1.68
C ASP A 121 3.69 -19.56 -0.70
N TYR A 122 4.47 -19.16 0.31
CA TYR A 122 5.13 -20.15 1.15
C TYR A 122 4.17 -21.00 1.96
N LEU A 123 3.03 -20.48 2.41
CA LEU A 123 2.10 -21.26 3.22
C LEU A 123 1.53 -22.50 2.50
N PRO A 124 1.08 -22.43 1.24
CA PRO A 124 0.74 -23.64 0.48
C PRO A 124 1.95 -24.54 0.17
N ARG A 125 3.15 -23.97 -0.02
CA ARG A 125 4.38 -24.73 -0.30
C ARG A 125 5.04 -25.35 0.94
N HIS A 126 4.75 -24.83 2.13
CA HIS A 126 5.33 -25.18 3.43
C HIS A 126 5.28 -26.69 3.69
N SER A 127 4.16 -27.32 3.34
CA SER A 127 3.97 -28.77 3.52
C SER A 127 4.94 -29.61 2.67
N PHE A 128 5.35 -29.12 1.51
CA PHE A 128 6.31 -29.80 0.63
C PHE A 128 7.73 -29.59 1.13
N ASP A 129 8.13 -28.33 1.38
CA ASP A 129 9.48 -28.00 1.82
C ASP A 129 9.76 -28.59 3.22
N GLY A 130 8.77 -28.61 4.11
CA GLY A 130 8.85 -29.24 5.44
C GLY A 130 8.93 -30.77 5.41
N LYS A 131 8.45 -31.43 4.35
CA LYS A 131 8.67 -32.87 4.14
C LYS A 131 10.06 -33.16 3.58
N LEU A 132 10.56 -32.27 2.72
CA LEU A 132 11.86 -32.43 2.06
C LEU A 132 13.02 -32.25 3.03
N ASN A 133 13.04 -31.15 3.80
CA ASN A 133 14.09 -30.87 4.78
C ASN A 133 13.59 -29.91 5.87
N PRO A 134 12.96 -30.42 6.93
CA PRO A 134 12.46 -29.57 8.01
C PRO A 134 13.59 -28.92 8.84
N VAL A 135 14.78 -29.52 8.86
CA VAL A 135 15.91 -29.04 9.68
C VAL A 135 16.43 -27.68 9.23
N ALA A 136 16.31 -27.37 7.93
CA ALA A 136 16.69 -26.07 7.38
C ALA A 136 15.93 -24.89 8.03
N CYS A 137 14.70 -25.13 8.50
CA CYS A 137 13.85 -24.13 9.12
C CYS A 137 14.23 -23.87 10.60
N PHE A 138 14.72 -24.89 11.31
CA PHE A 138 14.90 -24.86 12.77
C PHE A 138 15.95 -23.85 13.23
N ARG A 139 16.91 -23.52 12.37
CA ARG A 139 17.95 -22.52 12.66
C ARG A 139 17.35 -21.13 12.96
N CYS A 140 16.24 -20.79 12.31
CA CYS A 140 15.59 -19.49 12.47
C CYS A 140 14.25 -19.61 13.22
N HIS A 141 13.46 -20.65 12.95
CA HIS A 141 12.13 -20.85 13.53
C HIS A 141 12.11 -21.72 14.78
N GLY A 142 13.25 -22.29 15.20
CA GLY A 142 13.32 -23.17 16.35
C GLY A 142 12.68 -24.54 16.12
N ASN A 143 12.61 -25.34 17.19
CA ASN A 143 12.09 -26.70 17.14
C ASN A 143 10.55 -26.69 17.07
N PRO A 144 9.91 -27.47 16.19
CA PRO A 144 8.45 -27.52 16.04
C PRO A 144 7.68 -27.82 17.34
N LYS A 145 8.29 -28.53 18.28
CA LYS A 145 7.69 -28.87 19.58
C LYS A 145 7.73 -27.73 20.60
N SER A 146 8.58 -26.72 20.39
CA SER A 146 8.82 -25.68 21.38
C SER A 146 8.72 -24.25 20.86
N SER A 147 8.73 -24.03 19.53
CA SER A 147 8.63 -22.69 18.96
C SER A 147 7.19 -22.26 18.69
N GLU A 148 6.90 -21.01 19.03
CA GLU A 148 5.56 -20.43 18.85
C GLU A 148 5.19 -20.31 17.36
N THR A 149 6.18 -20.15 16.48
CA THR A 149 6.00 -20.06 15.03
C THR A 149 5.44 -21.34 14.41
N CYS A 150 5.68 -22.51 15.02
CA CYS A 150 5.14 -23.78 14.56
C CYS A 150 3.83 -24.14 15.27
N ARG A 151 3.73 -23.83 16.57
CA ARG A 151 2.59 -24.14 17.42
C ARG A 151 1.27 -23.56 16.94
N SER A 152 1.29 -22.39 16.30
CA SER A 152 0.10 -21.71 15.80
C SER A 152 -0.72 -22.54 14.79
N CYS A 153 -0.07 -23.43 14.04
CA CYS A 153 -0.73 -24.29 13.04
C CYS A 153 -0.59 -25.79 13.33
N HIS A 154 0.48 -26.22 14.01
CA HIS A 154 0.77 -27.63 14.26
C HIS A 154 0.39 -28.10 15.67
N GLY A 155 -0.07 -27.20 16.55
CA GLY A 155 -0.47 -27.55 17.91
C GLY A 155 0.71 -27.90 18.83
N ARG A 156 0.41 -28.54 19.97
CA ARG A 156 1.42 -29.11 20.87
C ARG A 156 1.76 -30.53 20.46
#